data_AF-A0AAW9ABN1-F1
#
_entry.id   AF-A0AAW9ABN1-F1
#
_cell.length_a   1.000
_cell.length_b   1.000
_cell.length_c   1.000
_cell.angle_alpha   90.00
_cell.angle_beta   90.00
_cell.angle_gamma   90.00
#
_symmetry.space_group_name_H-M   'P 1'
#
loop_
_entity.id
_entity.type
_entity.pdbx_description
1 polymer ?
#
loop_
_entity_poly.entity_id
_entity_poly.type
_entity_poly.pdbx_seq_one_letter_code
_entity_poly.pdbx_strand_id
1 'polypeptide(L)'
;MERKYSKYSVILVVVGIFVAYMIFPPFNITFGKWSMVAIPIGFAIYLTGVILGINAFLKKEQGFLKYISIISIALGVLYVLFLFTIFGGEI
;
A
#
# COMPACT_ATOMS: atom_id res chain seq x y z
N MET A 1 2.69 -24.04 -9.80
CA MET A 1 2.00 -22.75 -10.04
C MET A 1 3.03 -21.64 -9.96
N GLU A 2 3.22 -20.87 -11.04
CA GLU A 2 4.10 -19.71 -11.03
C GLU A 2 3.59 -18.67 -10.02
N ARG A 3 4.45 -18.21 -9.10
CA ARG A 3 4.12 -17.22 -8.05
C ARG A 3 3.97 -15.78 -8.59
N LYS A 4 3.36 -15.60 -9.76
CA LYS A 4 3.26 -14.32 -10.47
C LYS A 4 2.45 -13.31 -9.64
N TYR A 5 1.25 -13.69 -9.17
CA TYR A 5 0.37 -12.79 -8.43
C TYR A 5 0.96 -12.32 -7.10
N SER A 6 1.57 -13.25 -6.35
CA SER A 6 2.29 -12.94 -5.13
C SER A 6 3.40 -11.89 -5.31
N LYS A 7 4.22 -11.99 -6.36
CA LYS A 7 5.29 -11.02 -6.61
C LYS A 7 4.74 -9.62 -6.92
N TYR A 8 3.74 -9.54 -7.81
CA TYR A 8 3.11 -8.27 -8.15
C TYR A 8 2.42 -7.62 -6.96
N SER A 9 1.76 -8.41 -6.09
CA SER A 9 1.14 -7.92 -4.86
C SER A 9 2.15 -7.21 -3.95
N VAL A 10 3.29 -7.84 -3.66
CA VAL A 10 4.31 -7.26 -2.79
C VAL A 10 4.89 -5.98 -3.40
N ILE A 11 5.20 -6.00 -4.69
CA ILE A 11 5.74 -4.82 -5.40
C ILE A 11 4.74 -3.67 -5.34
N LEU A 12 3.47 -3.92 -5.66
CA LEU A 12 2.43 -2.89 -5.63
C LEU A 12 2.17 -2.35 -4.23
N VAL A 13 2.19 -3.19 -3.20
CA VAL A 13 2.06 -2.75 -1.81
C VAL A 13 3.22 -1.81 -1.44
N VAL A 14 4.46 -2.20 -1.72
CA VAL A 14 5.65 -1.40 -1.39
C VAL A 14 5.65 -0.08 -2.17
N VAL A 15 5.38 -0.13 -3.47
CA VAL A 15 5.31 1.06 -4.33
C VAL A 15 4.18 1.98 -3.88
N GLY A 16 3.00 1.42 -3.58
CA GLY A 16 1.84 2.19 -3.13
C GLY A 16 2.12 2.93 -1.83
N ILE A 17 2.69 2.25 -0.83
CA ILE A 17 3.10 2.85 0.45
C ILE A 17 4.17 3.92 0.23
N PHE A 18 5.16 3.65 -0.62
CA PHE A 18 6.22 4.60 -0.89
C PHE A 18 5.69 5.88 -1.56
N VAL A 19 4.86 5.75 -2.60
CA VAL A 19 4.24 6.90 -3.29
C VAL A 19 3.33 7.69 -2.38
N ALA A 20 2.63 7.01 -1.47
CA ALA A 20 1.81 7.65 -0.45
C ALA A 20 2.64 8.41 0.59
N TYR A 21 3.78 7.84 1.01
CA TYR A 21 4.57 8.34 2.13
C TYR A 21 5.66 9.34 1.72
N MET A 22 6.08 9.37 0.46
CA MET A 22 7.20 10.18 -0.02
C MET A 22 7.06 11.69 0.25
N ILE A 23 5.83 12.20 0.36
CA ILE A 23 5.57 13.62 0.63
C ILE A 23 5.72 13.99 2.13
N PHE A 24 5.76 12.98 3.01
CA PHE A 24 5.90 13.15 4.44
C PHE A 24 7.37 13.09 4.86
N PRO A 25 7.72 13.65 6.04
CA PRO A 25 9.05 13.48 6.62
C PRO A 25 9.34 11.98 6.86
N PRO A 26 10.56 11.49 6.59
CA PRO A 26 11.78 12.25 6.30
C PRO A 26 12.01 12.56 4.81
N PHE A 27 11.22 12.00 3.89
CA PHE A 27 11.49 12.07 2.46
C PHE A 27 11.20 13.46 1.87
N ASN A 28 10.07 14.07 2.23
CA ASN A 28 9.65 15.41 1.78
C ASN A 28 9.76 15.63 0.25
N ILE A 29 9.56 14.58 -0.54
CA ILE A 29 9.60 14.65 -2.00
C ILE A 29 8.26 15.21 -2.48
N THR A 30 8.27 16.47 -2.88
CA THR A 30 7.07 17.19 -3.34
C THR A 30 7.04 17.28 -4.86
N PHE A 31 5.85 17.17 -5.45
CA PHE A 31 5.58 17.39 -6.88
C PHE A 31 4.89 18.74 -7.11
N GLY A 32 5.23 19.75 -6.30
CA GLY A 32 4.58 21.07 -6.33
C GLY A 32 3.10 20.99 -5.93
N LYS A 33 2.21 21.63 -6.69
CA LYS A 33 0.75 21.70 -6.40
C LYS A 33 0.07 20.32 -6.37
N TRP A 34 0.66 19.31 -7.01
CA TRP A 34 0.09 17.97 -7.10
C TRP A 34 0.55 17.03 -5.98
N SER A 35 1.36 17.51 -5.02
CA SER A 35 1.92 16.67 -3.96
C SER A 35 0.85 15.96 -3.14
N MET A 36 -0.27 16.62 -2.83
CA MET A 36 -1.39 16.00 -2.11
C MET A 36 -2.06 14.85 -2.90
N VAL A 37 -1.96 14.85 -4.23
CA VAL A 37 -2.54 13.80 -5.08
C VAL A 37 -1.71 12.51 -5.02
N ALA A 38 -0.45 12.57 -4.58
CA ALA A 38 0.37 11.38 -4.36
C ALA A 38 -0.24 10.44 -3.29
N ILE A 39 -0.93 11.00 -2.29
CA ILE A 39 -1.60 10.25 -1.22
C ILE A 39 -2.68 9.29 -1.77
N PRO A 40 -3.73 9.77 -2.49
CA PRO A 40 -4.76 8.89 -3.03
C PRO A 40 -4.23 7.97 -4.15
N ILE A 41 -3.24 8.41 -4.95
CA ILE A 41 -2.61 7.56 -5.96
C ILE A 41 -1.87 6.39 -5.30
N GLY A 42 -1.01 6.67 -4.32
CA GLY A 42 -0.28 5.65 -3.57
C GLY A 42 -1.24 4.67 -2.89
N PHE A 43 -2.33 5.18 -2.31
CA PHE A 43 -3.36 4.36 -1.70
C PHE A 43 -4.07 3.42 -2.70
N ALA A 44 -4.42 3.90 -3.89
CA ALA A 44 -5.04 3.09 -4.93
C ALA A 44 -4.12 1.97 -5.45
N ILE A 45 -2.83 2.27 -5.60
CA ILE A 45 -1.80 1.28 -5.98
C ILE A 45 -1.66 0.23 -4.88
N TYR A 46 -1.60 0.68 -3.62
CA TYR A 46 -1.54 -0.19 -2.45
C TYR A 46 -2.77 -1.13 -2.39
N LEU A 47 -3.98 -0.61 -2.56
CA LEU A 47 -5.22 -1.39 -2.60
C LEU A 47 -5.19 -2.45 -3.69
N THR A 48 -4.69 -2.10 -4.88
CA THR A 48 -4.52 -3.04 -5.99
C THR A 48 -3.56 -4.18 -5.59
N GLY A 49 -2.45 -3.86 -4.93
CA GLY A 49 -1.52 -4.84 -4.39
C GLY A 49 -2.17 -5.77 -3.36
N VAL A 50 -2.99 -5.23 -2.46
CA VAL A 50 -3.76 -6.02 -1.46
C VAL A 50 -4.75 -6.96 -2.14
N ILE A 51 -5.53 -6.49 -3.11
CA ILE A 51 -6.49 -7.31 -3.85
C ILE A 51 -5.78 -8.48 -4.54
N LEU A 52 -4.63 -8.22 -5.16
CA LEU A 52 -3.82 -9.28 -5.78
C LEU A 52 -3.27 -10.27 -4.74
N GLY A 53 -2.92 -9.80 -3.55
CA GLY A 53 -2.49 -10.64 -2.43
C GLY A 53 -3.61 -11.54 -1.91
N ILE A 54 -4.83 -10.99 -1.75
CA ILE A 54 -6.04 -11.75 -1.40
C ILE A 54 -6.34 -12.79 -2.49
N ASN A 55 -6.27 -12.41 -3.76
CA ASN A 55 -6.49 -13.34 -4.87
C ASN A 55 -5.44 -14.47 -4.91
N ALA A 56 -4.18 -14.17 -4.62
CA ALA A 56 -3.13 -15.18 -4.49
C ALA A 56 -3.40 -16.13 -3.30
N PHE A 57 -3.93 -15.61 -2.20
CA PHE A 57 -4.37 -16.40 -1.06
C PHE A 57 -5.54 -17.33 -1.39
N LEU A 58 -6.58 -16.81 -2.04
CA LEU A 58 -7.76 -17.59 -2.47
C LEU A 58 -7.39 -18.68 -3.48
N LYS A 59 -6.42 -18.41 -4.37
CA LYS A 59 -5.88 -19.40 -5.32
C LYS A 59 -4.96 -20.45 -4.68
N LYS A 60 -4.80 -20.44 -3.35
CA LYS A 60 -3.97 -21.39 -2.57
C LYS A 60 -2.53 -21.48 -3.08
N GLU A 61 -1.93 -20.38 -3.51
CA GLU A 61 -0.49 -20.35 -3.78
C GLU A 61 0.28 -20.65 -2.48
N GLN A 62 0.88 -21.85 -2.37
CA GLN A 62 1.62 -22.24 -1.18
C GLN A 62 2.98 -21.51 -1.11
N GLY A 63 3.19 -20.73 -0.04
CA GLY A 63 4.47 -20.08 0.26
C GLY A 63 4.41 -18.94 1.27
N PHE A 64 5.59 -18.51 1.72
CA PHE A 64 5.86 -17.41 2.68
C PHE A 64 5.10 -16.10 2.38
N LEU A 65 4.73 -15.89 1.12
CA LEU A 65 3.99 -14.73 0.61
C LEU A 65 2.58 -14.57 1.20
N LYS A 66 1.96 -15.66 1.70
CA LYS A 66 0.69 -15.59 2.42
C LYS A 66 0.79 -14.73 3.69
N TYR A 67 1.91 -14.82 4.41
CA TYR A 67 2.14 -14.02 5.63
C TYR A 67 2.41 -12.55 5.30
N ILE A 68 3.18 -12.30 4.24
CA ILE A 68 3.43 -10.93 3.76
C ILE A 68 2.11 -10.26 3.39
N SER A 69 1.21 -10.96 2.70
CA SER A 69 -0.09 -10.40 2.31
C SER A 69 -0.99 -10.01 3.50
N ILE A 70 -0.94 -10.78 4.60
CA ILE A 70 -1.68 -10.45 5.83
C ILE A 70 -1.06 -9.23 6.52
N ILE A 71 0.27 -9.17 6.59
CA ILE A 71 1.01 -8.02 7.14
C ILE A 71 0.72 -6.76 6.31
N SER A 72 0.64 -6.88 4.98
CA SER A 72 0.27 -5.78 4.08
C SER A 72 -1.06 -5.18 4.50
N ILE A 73 -2.10 -6.00 4.70
CA ILE A 73 -3.43 -5.51 5.13
C ILE A 73 -3.33 -4.67 6.41
N ALA A 74 -2.58 -5.14 7.41
CA ALA A 74 -2.35 -4.40 8.65
C ALA A 74 -1.64 -3.05 8.39
N LEU A 75 -0.65 -3.00 7.49
CA LEU A 75 0.01 -1.77 7.08
C LEU A 75 -0.95 -0.79 6.39
N GLY A 76 -1.90 -1.28 5.60
CA GLY A 76 -2.94 -0.44 5.01
C GLY A 76 -3.90 0.17 6.04
N VAL A 77 -4.31 -0.62 7.04
CA VAL A 77 -5.13 -0.10 8.14
C VAL A 77 -4.36 0.98 8.91
N LEU A 78 -3.08 0.73 9.22
CA LEU A 78 -2.19 1.72 9.83
C LEU A 78 -2.06 2.99 8.97
N TYR A 79 -1.94 2.84 7.65
CA TYR A 79 -1.86 3.97 6.73
C TYR A 79 -3.15 4.80 6.71
N VAL A 80 -4.33 4.16 6.67
CA VAL A 80 -5.61 4.87 6.73
C VAL A 80 -5.78 5.59 8.08
N LEU A 81 -5.39 4.94 9.19
CA LEU A 81 -5.39 5.58 10.50
C LEU A 81 -4.43 6.77 10.55
N PHE A 82 -3.23 6.63 9.97
CA PHE A 82 -2.26 7.72 9.87
C PHE A 82 -2.84 8.92 9.10
N LEU A 83 -3.47 8.69 7.95
CA LEU A 83 -4.16 9.74 7.21
C LEU A 83 -5.30 10.35 8.03
N PHE A 84 -6.10 9.54 8.72
CA PHE A 84 -7.16 10.04 9.59
C PHE A 84 -6.61 10.89 10.75
N THR A 85 -5.45 10.55 11.31
CA THR A 85 -4.82 11.38 12.35
C THR A 85 -4.25 12.69 11.81
N ILE A 86 -3.69 12.69 10.60
CA ILE A 86 -3.13 13.89 9.95
C ILE A 86 -4.25 14.84 9.48
N PHE A 87 -5.29 14.30 8.82
CA PHE A 87 -6.35 15.10 8.20
C PHE A 87 -7.63 15.23 9.05
N GLY A 88 -7.88 14.30 9.98
CA GLY A 88 -9.07 14.29 10.84
C GLY A 88 -8.91 15.10 12.13
N GLY A 89 -7.70 15.57 12.45
CA GLY A 89 -7.48 16.55 13.52
C GLY A 89 -7.86 18.00 13.16
N GLU A 90 -8.29 18.24 11.90
CA GLU A 90 -8.66 19.55 11.38
C GLU A 90 -10.18 19.72 11.16
N ILE A 91 -11.02 18.84 11.72
CA ILE A 91 -12.50 18.94 11.68
C ILE A 91 -13.03 19.41 13.03
#